data_AF-A0A3N7IIC1-F1
#
_entry.id   AF-A0A3N7IIC1-F1
#
_cell.length_a   1.000
_cell.length_b   1.000
_cell.length_c   1.000
_cell.angle_alpha   90.00
_cell.angle_beta   90.00
_cell.angle_gamma   90.00
#
_symmetry.space_group_name_H-M   'P 1'
#
loop_
_entity.id
_entity.type
_entity.pdbx_description
1 polymer ?
#
loop_
_entity_poly.entity_id
_entity_poly.type
_entity_poly.pdbx_seq_one_letter_code
_entity_poly.pdbx_strand_id
1 'polypeptide(L)'
;MKSIFTFKRVGTSLLFLCSLVFFGSCSKKEAPETDYAAIKKVWLTGSWKQQDITLGVSTSVNLPDGTKLPLIAGSSMISDPTINALLSALLGGNPFLATVNNSFTFGADGTYSIDGATDLIMPQAEKAGKWELEVYGAVIALYSSADVRAPYWVNSMNEKEMSVGLIVKFPGLGDVPLNLLLEKQ
;
A
#
# COMPACT_ATOMS: atom_id res chain seq x y z
N MET A 1 7.56 101.98 6.74
CA MET A 1 6.55 101.97 5.66
C MET A 1 6.41 100.54 5.13
N LYS A 2 5.17 100.02 5.07
CA LYS A 2 4.61 98.91 4.24
C LYS A 2 5.42 97.59 4.20
N SER A 3 5.03 96.56 4.97
CA SER A 3 4.06 95.48 4.63
C SER A 3 4.48 94.60 3.45
N ILE A 4 4.47 93.27 3.62
CA ILE A 4 3.72 92.30 2.77
C ILE A 4 3.94 90.84 3.24
N PHE A 5 2.79 90.19 3.52
CA PHE A 5 2.32 88.81 3.36
C PHE A 5 3.24 87.58 3.57
N THR A 6 2.93 86.60 4.44
CA THR A 6 1.86 85.55 4.56
C THR A 6 2.19 84.18 3.92
N PHE A 7 2.16 83.17 4.80
CA PHE A 7 1.57 81.81 4.70
C PHE A 7 2.26 80.61 4.01
N LYS A 8 2.25 79.53 4.80
CA LYS A 8 1.92 78.11 4.50
C LYS A 8 3.08 77.18 4.10
N ARG A 9 3.37 76.21 4.97
CA ARG A 9 2.82 74.83 4.84
C ARG A 9 3.15 73.95 6.04
N VAL A 10 2.07 73.47 6.65
CA VAL A 10 1.98 72.28 7.50
C VAL A 10 2.52 71.07 6.72
N GLY A 11 3.39 70.29 7.34
CA GLY A 11 4.00 69.12 6.72
C GLY A 11 4.47 68.10 7.76
N THR A 12 3.53 67.29 8.23
CA THR A 12 3.69 65.84 8.37
C THR A 12 4.90 65.33 9.18
N SER A 13 4.74 65.19 10.50
CA SER A 13 5.65 64.39 11.34
C SER A 13 4.89 63.65 12.44
N LEU A 14 3.83 62.94 12.05
CA LEU A 14 3.03 62.11 12.95
C LEU A 14 2.73 60.76 12.29
N LEU A 15 3.75 59.95 12.06
CA LEU A 15 3.60 58.57 11.54
C LEU A 15 4.84 57.73 11.87
N PHE A 16 5.22 57.64 13.15
CA PHE A 16 6.32 56.75 13.58
C PHE A 16 6.08 56.15 14.98
N LEU A 17 4.84 55.78 15.30
CA LEU A 17 4.51 55.22 16.63
C LEU A 17 3.48 54.06 16.60
N CYS A 18 3.52 53.20 15.56
CA CYS A 18 2.60 52.05 15.47
C CYS A 18 3.25 50.69 15.14
N SER A 19 4.59 50.54 15.24
CA SER A 19 5.27 49.30 14.83
C SER A 19 5.59 48.32 15.99
N LEU A 20 5.01 48.49 17.19
CA LEU A 20 5.41 47.72 18.38
C LEU A 20 4.44 46.65 18.89
N VAL A 21 3.49 46.19 18.08
CA VAL A 21 2.63 45.07 18.51
C VAL A 21 2.39 44.18 17.31
N PHE A 22 3.03 43.00 17.27
CA PHE A 22 2.54 41.73 16.70
C PHE A 22 3.67 40.67 16.68
N PHE A 23 4.32 40.41 17.82
CA PHE A 23 4.98 39.12 18.08
C PHE A 23 4.07 38.24 18.94
N GLY A 24 2.81 38.11 18.51
CA GLY A 24 1.98 36.99 18.93
C GLY A 24 2.42 35.77 18.13
N SER A 25 3.52 35.14 18.53
CA SER A 25 3.84 33.77 18.12
C SER A 25 2.76 32.87 18.71
N CYS A 26 1.62 32.82 18.04
CA CYS A 26 0.71 31.71 18.15
C CYS A 26 1.42 30.58 17.42
N SER A 27 2.34 29.90 18.11
CA SER A 27 2.75 28.56 17.71
C SER A 27 1.45 27.78 17.62
N LYS A 28 0.93 27.63 16.39
CA LYS A 28 -0.09 26.65 16.12
C LYS A 28 0.49 25.38 16.71
N LYS A 29 -0.07 24.89 17.82
CA LYS A 29 0.20 23.53 18.26
C LYS A 29 -0.26 22.69 17.09
N GLU A 30 0.67 22.28 16.25
CA GLU A 30 0.43 21.20 15.30
C GLU A 30 -0.15 20.08 16.15
N ALA A 31 -1.36 19.64 15.81
CA ALA A 31 -1.91 18.45 16.43
C ALA A 31 -0.83 17.37 16.31
N PRO A 32 -0.59 16.54 17.34
CA PRO A 32 0.43 15.52 17.28
C PRO A 32 0.26 14.74 15.99
N GLU A 33 1.30 14.75 15.15
CA GLU A 33 1.32 14.02 13.89
C GLU A 33 0.97 12.57 14.22
N THR A 34 -0.16 12.11 13.68
CA THR A 34 -0.62 10.76 13.96
C THR A 34 0.40 9.80 13.37
N ASP A 35 1.04 8.99 14.20
CA ASP A 35 2.00 8.00 13.73
C ASP A 35 1.25 6.88 12.98
N TYR A 36 1.09 7.08 11.68
CA TYR A 36 0.42 6.13 10.79
C TYR A 36 1.13 4.77 10.76
N ALA A 37 2.44 4.71 11.00
CA ALA A 37 3.15 3.45 11.06
C ALA A 37 2.75 2.67 12.32
N ALA A 38 2.63 3.34 13.48
CA ALA A 38 2.12 2.72 14.70
C ALA A 38 0.68 2.23 14.54
N ILE A 39 -0.20 3.02 13.92
CA ILE A 39 -1.59 2.60 13.65
C ILE A 39 -1.63 1.36 12.76
N LYS A 40 -0.91 1.38 11.63
CA LYS A 40 -0.87 0.24 10.71
C LYS A 40 -0.25 -1.00 11.34
N LYS A 41 0.69 -0.83 12.27
CA LYS A 41 1.23 -1.96 13.06
C LYS A 41 0.13 -2.65 13.86
N VAL A 42 -0.75 -1.88 14.48
CA VAL A 42 -1.92 -2.41 15.22
C VAL A 42 -2.90 -3.08 14.26
N TRP A 43 -3.16 -2.47 13.09
CA TRP A 43 -4.02 -3.06 12.08
C TRP A 43 -3.49 -4.41 11.57
N LEU A 44 -2.21 -4.48 11.20
CA LEU A 44 -1.57 -5.70 10.68
C LEU A 44 -1.51 -6.84 11.71
N THR A 45 -1.26 -6.53 12.98
CA THR A 45 -1.09 -7.56 14.02
C THR A 45 -2.36 -8.39 14.19
N GLY A 46 -2.23 -9.72 14.19
CA GLY A 46 -3.34 -10.67 14.33
C GLY A 46 -3.32 -11.76 13.26
N SER A 47 -4.43 -12.50 13.16
CA SER A 47 -4.60 -13.56 12.16
C SER A 47 -5.45 -13.08 11.00
N TRP A 48 -5.06 -13.48 9.80
CA TRP A 48 -5.66 -13.10 8.54
C TRP A 48 -5.90 -14.35 7.72
N LYS A 49 -7.07 -14.43 7.08
CA LYS A 49 -7.42 -15.48 6.15
C LYS A 49 -7.39 -14.94 4.73
N GLN A 50 -6.82 -15.71 3.81
CA GLN A 50 -6.95 -15.42 2.39
C GLN A 50 -8.41 -15.54 1.96
N GLN A 51 -8.91 -14.49 1.33
CA GLN A 51 -10.22 -14.47 0.70
C GLN A 51 -10.11 -14.80 -0.79
N ASP A 52 -9.18 -14.14 -1.48
CA ASP A 52 -8.97 -14.35 -2.90
C ASP A 52 -7.57 -13.89 -3.34
N ILE A 53 -7.22 -14.24 -4.57
CA ILE A 53 -6.13 -13.62 -5.31
C ILE A 53 -6.72 -13.11 -6.61
N THR A 54 -6.58 -11.81 -6.89
CA THR A 54 -7.18 -11.18 -8.07
C THR A 54 -6.12 -10.64 -9.00
N LEU A 55 -6.46 -10.54 -10.29
CA LEU A 55 -5.60 -9.88 -11.28
C LEU A 55 -5.45 -8.40 -10.95
N GLY A 56 -4.22 -7.90 -10.83
CA GLY A 56 -3.94 -6.52 -10.45
C GLY A 56 -4.18 -5.50 -11.55
N VAL A 57 -4.06 -5.91 -12.82
CA VAL A 57 -4.22 -5.03 -13.98
C VAL A 57 -4.95 -5.73 -15.12
N SER A 58 -5.76 -4.99 -15.87
CA SER A 58 -6.39 -5.52 -17.07
C SER A 58 -5.33 -5.69 -18.17
N THR A 59 -5.39 -6.82 -18.87
CA THR A 59 -4.48 -7.15 -19.95
C THR A 59 -5.18 -8.04 -20.98
N SER A 60 -4.43 -8.59 -21.91
CA SER A 60 -4.93 -9.54 -22.88
C SER A 60 -3.86 -10.54 -23.25
N VAL A 61 -4.27 -11.80 -23.43
CA VAL A 61 -3.40 -12.88 -23.87
C VAL A 61 -3.76 -13.24 -25.30
N ASN A 62 -2.75 -13.40 -26.15
CA ASN A 62 -2.96 -13.95 -27.49
C ASN A 62 -2.92 -15.47 -27.39
N LEU A 63 -3.99 -16.13 -27.81
CA LEU A 63 -4.08 -17.57 -27.91
C LEU A 63 -3.39 -18.07 -29.20
N PRO A 64 -3.00 -19.35 -29.28
CA PRO A 64 -2.32 -19.90 -30.45
C PRO A 64 -3.11 -19.79 -31.77
N ASP A 65 -4.43 -19.68 -31.70
CA ASP A 65 -5.32 -19.47 -32.84
C ASP A 65 -5.41 -18.00 -33.29
N GLY A 66 -4.66 -17.10 -32.65
CA GLY A 66 -4.69 -15.66 -32.89
C GLY A 66 -5.79 -14.90 -32.16
N THR A 67 -6.65 -15.60 -31.41
CA THR A 67 -7.71 -14.96 -30.61
C THR A 67 -7.11 -14.17 -29.45
N LYS A 68 -7.55 -12.93 -29.28
CA LYS A 68 -7.15 -12.08 -28.16
C LYS A 68 -8.14 -12.24 -27.01
N LEU A 69 -7.71 -12.91 -25.93
CA LEU A 69 -8.52 -13.11 -24.73
C LEU A 69 -8.29 -11.95 -23.75
N PRO A 70 -9.31 -11.12 -23.45
CA PRO A 70 -9.18 -10.07 -22.45
C PRO A 70 -9.17 -10.68 -21.04
N LEU A 71 -8.27 -10.19 -20.19
CA LEU A 71 -8.21 -10.46 -18.77
C LEU A 71 -8.47 -9.16 -18.01
N ILE A 72 -9.40 -9.17 -17.06
CA ILE A 72 -9.89 -7.95 -16.42
C ILE A 72 -9.31 -7.85 -15.01
N ALA A 73 -8.82 -6.66 -14.64
CA ALA A 73 -8.41 -6.38 -13.27
C ALA A 73 -9.54 -6.72 -12.29
N GLY A 74 -9.19 -7.32 -11.15
CA GLY A 74 -10.15 -7.79 -10.16
C GLY A 74 -10.73 -9.17 -10.44
N SER A 75 -10.53 -9.77 -11.62
CA SER A 75 -10.90 -11.18 -11.85
C SER A 75 -10.13 -12.10 -10.92
N SER A 76 -10.83 -13.06 -10.31
CA SER A 76 -10.27 -14.05 -9.38
C SER A 76 -9.35 -15.04 -10.11
N MET A 77 -8.12 -15.19 -9.63
CA MET A 77 -7.19 -16.21 -10.11
C MET A 77 -7.60 -17.63 -9.67
N ILE A 78 -8.52 -17.73 -8.69
CA ILE A 78 -8.99 -18.98 -8.10
C ILE A 78 -10.30 -19.44 -8.75
N SER A 79 -11.24 -18.52 -8.92
CA SER A 79 -12.65 -18.85 -9.24
C SER A 79 -13.16 -18.30 -10.57
N ASP A 80 -12.44 -17.39 -11.23
CA ASP A 80 -12.84 -16.89 -12.56
C ASP A 80 -12.73 -18.02 -13.59
N PRO A 81 -13.84 -18.41 -14.26
CA PRO A 81 -13.84 -19.56 -15.17
C PRO A 81 -12.96 -19.34 -16.39
N THR A 82 -12.79 -18.10 -16.86
CA THR A 82 -11.97 -17.77 -18.02
C THR A 82 -10.50 -17.93 -17.68
N ILE A 83 -10.08 -17.40 -16.53
CA ILE A 83 -8.71 -17.55 -16.04
C ILE A 83 -8.42 -19.01 -15.72
N ASN A 84 -9.35 -19.71 -15.06
CA ASN A 84 -9.17 -21.12 -14.72
C ASN A 84 -9.00 -22.00 -15.98
N ALA A 85 -9.80 -21.76 -17.03
CA ALA A 85 -9.66 -22.45 -18.31
C ALA A 85 -8.32 -22.15 -18.99
N LEU A 86 -7.89 -20.88 -19.00
CA LEU A 86 -6.59 -20.47 -19.54
C LEU A 86 -5.43 -21.16 -18.81
N LEU A 87 -5.41 -21.10 -17.47
CA LEU A 87 -4.36 -21.70 -16.66
C LEU A 87 -4.35 -23.23 -16.80
N SER A 88 -5.53 -23.86 -16.86
CA SER A 88 -5.63 -25.30 -17.09
C SER A 88 -5.08 -25.71 -18.45
N ALA A 89 -5.34 -24.93 -19.50
CA ALA A 89 -4.81 -25.18 -20.83
C ALA A 89 -3.28 -24.97 -20.92
N LEU A 90 -2.74 -23.97 -20.21
CA LEU A 90 -1.32 -23.63 -20.26
C LEU A 90 -0.44 -24.47 -19.32
N LEU A 91 -0.96 -24.81 -18.14
CA LEU A 91 -0.19 -25.41 -17.04
C LEU A 91 -0.70 -26.81 -16.63
N GLY A 92 -1.75 -27.32 -17.27
CA GLY A 92 -2.36 -28.61 -16.91
C GLY A 92 -3.27 -28.56 -15.66
N GLY A 93 -3.46 -27.38 -15.08
CA GLY A 93 -4.36 -27.12 -13.95
C GLY A 93 -4.21 -25.69 -13.43
N ASN A 94 -5.09 -25.27 -12.52
CA ASN A 94 -4.99 -23.96 -11.88
C ASN A 94 -4.13 -24.03 -10.60
N PRO A 95 -2.92 -23.44 -10.60
CA PRO A 95 -2.01 -23.54 -9.46
C PRO A 95 -2.45 -22.72 -8.24
N PHE A 96 -3.39 -21.76 -8.40
CA PHE A 96 -3.89 -20.96 -7.27
C PHE A 96 -4.88 -21.72 -6.38
N LEU A 97 -5.41 -22.86 -6.84
CA LEU A 97 -6.31 -23.67 -6.00
C LEU A 97 -5.60 -24.18 -4.73
N ALA A 98 -4.27 -24.28 -4.74
CA ALA A 98 -3.49 -24.65 -3.57
C ALA A 98 -3.47 -23.57 -2.47
N THR A 99 -3.82 -22.31 -2.78
CA THR A 99 -3.71 -21.18 -1.85
C THR A 99 -5.02 -20.83 -1.15
N VAL A 100 -6.16 -21.43 -1.55
CA VAL A 100 -7.53 -21.09 -1.07
C VAL A 100 -7.67 -21.07 0.45
N ASN A 101 -6.84 -21.83 1.16
CA ASN A 101 -6.89 -21.94 2.62
C ASN A 101 -5.74 -21.23 3.34
N ASN A 102 -4.96 -20.42 2.65
CA ASN A 102 -3.84 -19.74 3.28
C ASN A 102 -4.30 -18.87 4.44
N SER A 103 -3.58 -18.94 5.55
CA SER A 103 -3.74 -18.05 6.68
C SER A 103 -2.40 -17.46 7.07
N PHE A 104 -2.42 -16.24 7.58
CA PHE A 104 -1.25 -15.44 7.91
C PHE A 104 -1.44 -14.93 9.31
N THR A 105 -0.44 -15.10 10.16
CA THR A 105 -0.43 -14.53 11.51
C THR A 105 0.74 -13.58 11.62
N PHE A 106 0.47 -12.35 12.05
CA PHE A 106 1.47 -11.34 12.36
C PHE A 106 1.45 -11.08 13.86
N GLY A 107 2.46 -11.58 14.58
CA GLY A 107 2.62 -11.38 16.01
C GLY A 107 3.07 -9.95 16.36
N ALA A 108 2.58 -9.44 17.49
CA ALA A 108 2.97 -8.11 17.99
C ALA A 108 4.48 -7.98 18.29
N ASP A 109 5.14 -9.12 18.51
CA ASP A 109 6.58 -9.28 18.73
C ASP A 109 7.41 -9.27 17.42
N GLY A 110 6.76 -8.98 16.29
CA GLY A 110 7.40 -8.92 14.98
C GLY A 110 7.62 -10.29 14.35
N THR A 111 7.02 -11.38 14.86
CA THR A 111 7.05 -12.69 14.19
C THR A 111 5.90 -12.84 13.22
N TYR A 112 6.09 -13.61 12.15
CA TYR A 112 4.99 -14.06 11.30
C TYR A 112 5.01 -15.56 11.10
N SER A 113 3.84 -16.11 10.77
CA SER A 113 3.69 -17.46 10.24
C SER A 113 2.63 -17.48 9.14
N ILE A 114 2.83 -18.36 8.17
CA ILE A 114 1.92 -18.61 7.05
C ILE A 114 1.61 -20.10 7.04
N ASP A 115 0.34 -20.44 7.16
CA ASP A 115 -0.17 -21.79 6.95
C ASP A 115 -0.82 -21.87 5.57
N GLY A 116 -0.58 -22.93 4.81
CA GLY A 116 -0.97 -23.07 3.40
C GLY A 116 0.19 -22.95 2.40
N ALA A 117 -0.08 -22.72 1.11
CA ALA A 117 0.90 -22.76 0.02
C ALA A 117 1.50 -21.38 -0.32
N THR A 118 2.83 -21.26 -0.32
CA THR A 118 3.53 -19.98 -0.57
C THR A 118 4.43 -19.99 -1.80
N ASP A 119 4.78 -21.15 -2.33
CA ASP A 119 5.75 -21.33 -3.41
C ASP A 119 5.42 -20.50 -4.67
N LEU A 120 4.14 -20.33 -4.98
CA LEU A 120 3.70 -19.55 -6.13
C LEU A 120 3.61 -18.05 -5.85
N ILE A 121 3.07 -17.68 -4.68
CA ILE A 121 2.57 -16.32 -4.42
C ILE A 121 3.50 -15.48 -3.55
N MET A 122 4.32 -16.13 -2.73
CA MET A 122 5.25 -15.52 -1.78
C MET A 122 6.49 -16.43 -1.57
N PRO A 123 7.20 -16.86 -2.65
CA PRO A 123 8.23 -17.90 -2.55
C PRO A 123 9.36 -17.55 -1.58
N GLN A 124 9.73 -16.26 -1.46
CA GLN A 124 10.81 -15.81 -0.58
C GLN A 124 10.37 -15.59 0.87
N ALA A 125 9.06 -15.53 1.16
CA ALA A 125 8.56 -15.42 2.53
C ALA A 125 8.53 -16.77 3.25
N GLU A 126 8.65 -17.89 2.54
CA GLU A 126 8.59 -19.23 3.13
C GLU A 126 7.34 -19.40 4.02
N LYS A 127 7.48 -19.94 5.24
CA LYS A 127 6.37 -20.22 6.16
C LYS A 127 6.41 -19.42 7.46
N ALA A 128 7.55 -18.91 7.88
CA ALA A 128 7.66 -18.20 9.16
C ALA A 128 8.94 -17.36 9.20
N GLY A 129 8.94 -16.37 10.10
CA GLY A 129 10.12 -15.53 10.31
C GLY A 129 9.78 -14.24 11.05
N LYS A 130 10.44 -13.15 10.66
CA LYS A 130 10.21 -11.80 11.20
C LYS A 130 9.56 -10.88 10.17
N TRP A 131 8.72 -9.96 10.60
CA TRP A 131 8.12 -8.95 9.74
C TRP A 131 8.40 -7.55 10.25
N GLU A 132 8.47 -6.61 9.30
CA GLU A 132 8.59 -5.18 9.58
C GLU A 132 7.69 -4.38 8.65
N LEU A 133 7.22 -3.22 9.13
CA LEU A 133 6.58 -2.22 8.29
C LEU A 133 7.61 -1.19 7.87
N GLU A 134 7.77 -1.03 6.57
CA GLU A 134 8.68 -0.06 5.96
C GLU A 134 7.89 1.01 5.20
N VAL A 135 8.57 2.11 4.84
CA VAL A 135 8.00 3.18 3.98
C VAL A 135 6.66 3.69 4.53
N TYR A 136 6.64 4.15 5.78
CA TYR A 136 5.42 4.63 6.46
C TYR A 136 4.26 3.59 6.45
N GLY A 137 4.63 2.30 6.53
CA GLY A 137 3.70 1.17 6.50
C GLY A 137 3.05 0.94 5.12
N ALA A 138 3.70 1.35 4.04
CA ALA A 138 3.29 1.00 2.68
C ALA A 138 3.88 -0.34 2.22
N VAL A 139 4.88 -0.86 2.92
CA VAL A 139 5.52 -2.15 2.61
C VAL A 139 5.51 -3.02 3.87
N ILE A 140 5.06 -4.27 3.70
CA ILE A 140 5.30 -5.35 4.67
C ILE A 140 6.53 -6.10 4.17
N ALA A 141 7.62 -6.01 4.91
CA ALA A 141 8.82 -6.79 4.63
C ALA A 141 8.81 -8.05 5.49
N LEU A 142 8.89 -9.21 4.84
CA LEU A 142 9.00 -10.51 5.50
C LEU A 142 10.43 -11.02 5.39
N TYR A 143 10.95 -11.52 6.50
CA TYR A 143 12.30 -12.03 6.64
C TYR A 143 12.23 -13.50 7.10
N SER A 144 12.36 -14.46 6.17
CA SER A 144 12.39 -15.90 6.51
C SER A 144 13.67 -16.29 7.26
N SER A 145 14.74 -15.54 7.00
CA SER A 145 16.00 -15.55 7.74
C SER A 145 16.60 -14.14 7.73
N ALA A 146 17.67 -13.91 8.50
CA ALA A 146 18.28 -12.59 8.62
C ALA A 146 18.75 -11.99 7.28
N ASP A 147 19.12 -12.82 6.32
CA ASP A 147 19.70 -12.41 5.03
C ASP A 147 18.69 -12.44 3.87
N VAL A 148 17.46 -12.90 4.11
CA VAL A 148 16.42 -13.03 3.07
C VAL A 148 15.32 -12.03 3.36
N ARG A 149 15.21 -11.01 2.51
CA ARG A 149 14.18 -9.96 2.61
C ARG A 149 13.19 -10.07 1.45
N ALA A 150 11.91 -10.26 1.77
CA ALA A 150 10.80 -10.36 0.83
C ALA A 150 9.80 -9.20 1.06
N PRO A 151 9.88 -8.10 0.29
CA PRO A 151 8.97 -6.96 0.42
C PRO A 151 7.67 -7.16 -0.34
N TYR A 152 6.56 -6.75 0.27
CA TYR A 152 5.23 -6.75 -0.34
C TYR A 152 4.54 -5.41 -0.15
N TRP A 153 4.03 -4.84 -1.24
CA TRP A 153 3.33 -3.56 -1.22
C TRP A 153 1.92 -3.71 -0.65
N VAL A 154 1.55 -2.82 0.26
CA VAL A 154 0.19 -2.75 0.80
C VAL A 154 -0.62 -1.79 -0.07
N ASN A 155 -1.53 -2.33 -0.88
CA ASN A 155 -2.45 -1.53 -1.68
C ASN A 155 -3.48 -0.83 -0.79
N SER A 156 -3.97 -1.55 0.22
CA SER A 156 -4.87 -1.03 1.25
C SER A 156 -4.80 -1.90 2.51
N MET A 157 -5.06 -1.30 3.67
CA MET A 157 -5.15 -2.02 4.95
C MET A 157 -6.00 -1.21 5.92
N ASN A 158 -6.87 -1.89 6.65
CA ASN A 158 -7.57 -1.38 7.82
C ASN A 158 -7.65 -2.48 8.89
N GLU A 159 -8.49 -2.32 9.90
CA GLU A 159 -8.65 -3.28 11.01
C GLU A 159 -9.26 -4.63 10.61
N LYS A 160 -9.87 -4.73 9.43
CA LYS A 160 -10.64 -5.90 8.98
C LYS A 160 -10.11 -6.49 7.68
N GLU A 161 -9.65 -5.66 6.76
CA GLU A 161 -9.31 -6.06 5.39
C GLU A 161 -7.93 -5.55 5.01
N MET A 162 -7.21 -6.34 4.22
CA MET A 162 -5.91 -5.99 3.68
C MET A 162 -5.80 -6.49 2.23
N SER A 163 -5.26 -5.64 1.36
CA SER A 163 -4.88 -5.98 0.00
C SER A 163 -3.38 -5.80 -0.17
N VAL A 164 -2.70 -6.87 -0.56
CA VAL A 164 -1.24 -6.89 -0.75
C VAL A 164 -0.93 -7.18 -2.22
N GLY A 165 -0.08 -6.35 -2.83
CA GLY A 165 0.40 -6.55 -4.19
C GLY A 165 1.41 -7.70 -4.27
N LEU A 166 1.23 -8.57 -5.25
CA LEU A 166 2.12 -9.67 -5.59
C LEU A 166 2.58 -9.55 -7.04
N ILE A 167 3.78 -10.04 -7.34
CA ILE A 167 4.24 -10.27 -8.72
C ILE A 167 4.51 -11.76 -8.86
N VAL A 168 3.71 -12.43 -9.69
CA VAL A 168 3.88 -13.86 -9.97
C VAL A 168 4.37 -14.04 -11.40
N LYS A 169 5.43 -14.82 -11.56
CA LYS A 169 6.00 -15.13 -12.87
C LYS A 169 5.31 -16.35 -13.48
N PHE A 170 4.70 -16.16 -14.64
CA PHE A 170 4.01 -17.20 -15.37
C PHE A 170 4.79 -17.60 -16.64
N PRO A 171 4.98 -18.90 -16.88
CA PRO A 171 5.46 -19.38 -18.18
C PRO A 171 4.58 -18.86 -19.32
N GLY A 172 5.19 -18.21 -20.32
CA GLY A 172 4.49 -17.69 -21.49
C GLY A 172 3.72 -16.37 -21.30
N LEU A 173 3.47 -15.93 -20.06
CA LEU A 173 2.80 -14.65 -19.76
C LEU A 173 3.71 -13.61 -19.12
N GLY A 174 4.88 -14.03 -18.59
CA GLY A 174 5.82 -13.13 -17.94
C GLY A 174 5.40 -12.78 -16.50
N ASP A 175 5.77 -11.59 -16.05
CA ASP A 175 5.45 -11.12 -14.70
C ASP A 175 4.02 -10.56 -14.66
N VAL A 176 3.18 -11.16 -13.82
CA VAL A 176 1.77 -10.81 -13.69
C VAL A 176 1.54 -10.17 -12.32
N PRO A 177 1.09 -8.91 -12.27
CA PRO A 177 0.73 -8.27 -11.02
C PRO A 177 -0.62 -8.79 -10.53
N LEU A 178 -0.66 -9.20 -9.27
CA LEU A 178 -1.85 -9.73 -8.59
C LEU A 178 -2.07 -8.99 -7.27
N ASN A 179 -3.28 -9.12 -6.72
CA ASN A 179 -3.58 -8.69 -5.37
C ASN A 179 -4.00 -9.89 -4.53
N LEU A 180 -3.32 -10.10 -3.40
CA LEU A 180 -3.74 -10.99 -2.35
C LEU A 180 -4.72 -10.25 -1.44
N LEU A 181 -5.95 -10.77 -1.32
CA LEU A 181 -6.99 -10.20 -0.49
C LEU A 181 -7.11 -11.00 0.80
N LEU A 182 -7.01 -10.31 1.92
CA LEU A 182 -6.96 -10.87 3.26
C LEU A 182 -8.04 -10.25 4.13
N GLU A 183 -8.70 -11.08 4.95
CA GLU A 183 -9.65 -10.65 5.97
C GLU A 183 -9.20 -11.11 7.35
N LYS A 184 -9.27 -10.22 8.33
CA LYS A 184 -8.87 -10.50 9.71
C LYS A 184 -9.86 -11.46 10.38
N GLN A 185 -9.33 -12.36 11.21
CA GLN A 185 -10.09 -13.37 11.96
C GLN A 185 -10.29 -12.97 13.43
#